data_AF-A0A503HJ88-F1
#
_entry.id   AF-A0A503HJ88-F1
#
_cell.length_a   1.000
_cell.length_b   1.000
_cell.length_c   1.000
_cell.angle_alpha   90.00
_cell.angle_beta   90.00
_cell.angle_gamma   90.00
#
_symmetry.space_group_name_H-M   'P 1'
#
loop_
_entity.id
_entity.type
_entity.pdbx_description
1 polymer ?
#
loop_
_entity_poly.entity_id
_entity_poly.type
_entity_poly.pdbx_seq_one_letter_code
_entity_poly.pdbx_strand_id
1 'polypeptide(L)'
;MTDFIQLKAKYPDLIPATMAFECGAGWERVLDQYFGAIAQALPAGTGLNLDRVYEKYGSLRIDATAAGIVTPEIRLALDKAEVLADSRSYRFCESCGKPGSLRDKRMLYVACEVHADGAAALPPDEGGISLDGIAYEYNEEADDLVVVEVECEGD
;
A
#
# COMPACT_ATOMS: atom_id res chain seq x y z
N MET A 1 1.74 18.31 -6.46
CA MET A 1 0.70 17.39 -6.95
C MET A 1 1.28 16.64 -8.13
N THR A 2 1.55 15.35 -7.93
CA THR A 2 2.06 14.47 -8.98
C THR A 2 0.86 13.96 -9.77
N ASP A 3 0.83 14.22 -11.08
CA ASP A 3 -0.20 13.66 -11.93
C ASP A 3 0.30 12.32 -12.46
N PHE A 4 -0.14 11.22 -11.84
CA PHE A 4 0.22 9.84 -12.20
C PHE A 4 -0.46 9.42 -13.52
N ILE A 5 -0.15 10.12 -14.61
CA ILE A 5 -0.81 9.99 -15.92
C ILE A 5 -0.68 8.56 -16.47
N GLN A 6 0.50 7.96 -16.35
CA GLN A 6 0.74 6.59 -16.82
C GLN A 6 -0.11 5.58 -16.06
N LEU A 7 -0.21 5.74 -14.75
CA LEU A 7 -1.00 4.89 -13.88
C LEU A 7 -2.51 4.99 -14.20
N LYS A 8 -3.01 6.22 -14.34
CA LYS A 8 -4.40 6.51 -14.76
C LYS A 8 -4.71 5.91 -16.14
N ALA A 9 -3.77 5.96 -17.07
CA ALA A 9 -3.93 5.39 -18.41
C ALA A 9 -3.91 3.85 -18.41
N LYS A 10 -3.16 3.24 -17.48
CA LYS A 10 -3.07 1.78 -17.33
C LYS A 10 -4.30 1.18 -16.63
N TYR A 11 -4.87 1.89 -15.65
CA TYR A 11 -6.02 1.45 -14.87
C TYR A 11 -7.19 2.46 -14.93
N PRO A 12 -7.73 2.78 -16.11
CA PRO A 12 -8.78 3.79 -16.26
C PRO A 12 -10.12 3.39 -15.64
N ASP A 13 -10.33 2.09 -15.38
CA ASP A 13 -11.53 1.55 -14.74
C ASP A 13 -11.48 1.65 -13.21
N LEU A 14 -10.27 1.60 -12.63
CA LEU A 14 -10.05 1.64 -11.18
C LEU A 14 -9.72 3.04 -10.66
N ILE A 15 -9.08 3.86 -11.50
CA ILE A 15 -8.60 5.18 -11.12
C ILE A 15 -9.44 6.24 -11.84
N PRO A 16 -10.27 7.01 -11.12
CA PRO A 16 -11.02 8.09 -11.73
C PRO A 16 -10.08 9.13 -12.36
N ALA A 17 -10.42 9.65 -13.54
CA ALA A 17 -9.60 10.65 -14.21
C ALA A 17 -9.39 11.92 -13.37
N THR A 18 -10.38 12.28 -12.55
CA THR A 18 -10.36 13.41 -11.62
C THR A 18 -9.60 13.13 -10.32
N MET A 19 -9.12 11.90 -10.11
CA MET A 19 -8.43 11.51 -8.89
C MET A 19 -7.13 12.30 -8.72
N ALA A 20 -6.97 12.89 -7.53
CA ALA A 20 -5.73 13.51 -7.11
C ALA A 20 -4.98 12.56 -6.17
N PHE A 21 -3.67 12.47 -6.35
CA PHE A 21 -2.80 11.68 -5.49
C PHE A 21 -2.01 12.63 -4.60
N GLU A 22 -2.25 12.54 -3.30
CA GLU A 22 -1.60 13.34 -2.26
C GLU A 22 -0.38 12.59 -1.71
N CYS A 23 0.45 12.09 -2.63
CA CYS A 23 1.60 11.25 -2.30
C CYS A 23 2.78 11.47 -3.25
N GLY A 24 3.95 10.96 -2.86
CA GLY A 24 5.19 11.13 -3.62
C GLY A 24 5.23 10.31 -4.92
N ALA A 25 5.82 10.89 -5.98
CA ALA A 25 5.93 10.24 -7.30
C ALA A 25 6.70 8.91 -7.28
N GLY A 26 7.59 8.73 -6.31
CA GLY A 26 8.35 7.49 -6.12
C GLY A 26 7.50 6.28 -5.77
N TRP A 27 6.27 6.47 -5.30
CA TRP A 27 5.34 5.39 -4.99
C TRP A 27 4.50 4.94 -6.19
N GLU A 28 4.75 5.45 -7.40
CA GLU A 28 4.06 5.00 -8.62
C GLU A 28 4.11 3.48 -8.77
N ARG A 29 5.25 2.84 -8.48
CA ARG A 29 5.39 1.39 -8.51
C ARG A 29 4.53 0.67 -7.46
N VAL A 30 4.45 1.23 -6.26
CA VAL A 30 3.64 0.65 -5.17
C VAL A 30 2.16 0.68 -5.56
N LEU A 31 1.72 1.83 -6.10
CA LEU A 31 0.39 1.99 -6.65
C LEU A 31 0.14 1.03 -7.82
N ASP A 32 1.08 0.89 -8.76
CA ASP A 32 0.95 -0.05 -9.89
C ASP A 32 0.72 -1.48 -9.43
N GLN A 33 1.48 -1.94 -8.44
CA GLN A 33 1.32 -3.28 -7.86
C GLN A 33 0.01 -3.42 -7.10
N TYR A 34 -0.43 -2.38 -6.38
CA TYR A 34 -1.74 -2.35 -5.71
C TYR A 34 -2.88 -2.51 -6.72
N PHE A 35 -2.96 -1.63 -7.73
CA PHE A 35 -4.01 -1.68 -8.74
C PHE A 35 -3.95 -2.97 -9.56
N GLY A 36 -2.75 -3.50 -9.81
CA GLY A 36 -2.56 -4.82 -10.43
C GLY A 36 -3.09 -5.98 -9.59
N ALA A 37 -2.92 -5.94 -8.27
CA ALA A 37 -3.48 -6.94 -7.35
C ALA A 37 -5.01 -6.85 -7.29
N ILE A 38 -5.55 -5.62 -7.17
CA ILE A 38 -6.99 -5.38 -7.16
C ILE A 38 -7.64 -5.81 -8.49
N ALA A 39 -7.04 -5.47 -9.63
CA ALA A 39 -7.54 -5.88 -10.94
C ALA A 39 -7.62 -7.41 -11.12
N GLN A 40 -6.75 -8.16 -10.44
CA GLN A 40 -6.76 -9.63 -10.45
C GLN A 40 -7.76 -10.21 -9.43
N ALA A 41 -7.96 -9.52 -8.31
CA ALA A 41 -8.87 -9.94 -7.25
C ALA A 41 -10.34 -9.61 -7.56
N LEU A 42 -10.61 -8.52 -8.28
CA LEU A 42 -11.97 -8.12 -8.63
C LEU A 42 -12.50 -8.99 -9.78
N PRO A 43 -13.68 -9.60 -9.62
CA PRO A 43 -14.30 -10.33 -10.72
C PRO A 43 -14.77 -9.38 -11.82
N ALA A 44 -14.88 -9.90 -13.04
CA ALA A 44 -15.34 -9.12 -14.19
C ALA A 44 -16.71 -8.46 -13.93
N GLY A 45 -16.76 -7.14 -13.98
CA GLY A 45 -17.97 -6.34 -13.75
C GLY A 45 -18.09 -5.73 -12.35
N THR A 46 -17.17 -6.02 -11.43
CA THR A 46 -17.05 -5.33 -10.14
C THR A 46 -16.02 -4.21 -10.27
N GLY A 47 -16.46 -2.96 -10.14
CA GLY A 47 -15.57 -1.80 -10.19
C GLY A 47 -14.87 -1.54 -8.85
N LEU A 48 -13.88 -0.65 -8.85
CA LEU A 48 -13.28 -0.11 -7.61
C LEU A 48 -13.69 1.35 -7.45
N ASN A 49 -14.27 1.68 -6.30
CA ASN A 49 -14.46 3.05 -5.87
C ASN A 49 -13.24 3.50 -5.05
N LEU A 50 -12.29 4.13 -5.73
CA LEU A 50 -11.16 4.79 -5.10
C LEU A 50 -11.61 6.14 -4.51
N ASP A 51 -11.55 6.30 -3.18
CA ASP A 51 -11.93 7.52 -2.48
C ASP A 51 -10.75 8.48 -2.37
N ARG A 52 -9.66 8.04 -1.74
CA ARG A 52 -8.47 8.86 -1.47
C ARG A 52 -7.18 8.06 -1.52
N VAL A 53 -6.13 8.73 -1.98
CA VAL A 53 -4.76 8.21 -1.94
C VAL A 53 -3.85 9.31 -1.41
N TYR A 54 -3.30 9.09 -0.23
CA TYR A 54 -2.58 10.12 0.53
C TYR A 54 -1.44 9.52 1.35
N GLU A 55 -0.46 10.35 1.67
CA GLU A 55 0.60 10.01 2.60
C GLU A 55 0.15 10.24 4.05
N LYS A 56 0.43 9.26 4.93
CA LYS A 56 0.16 9.37 6.36
C LYS A 56 1.26 8.67 7.14
N TYR A 57 1.93 9.40 8.04
CA TYR A 57 3.01 8.87 8.89
C TYR A 57 4.17 8.27 8.08
N GLY A 58 4.46 8.81 6.90
CA GLY A 58 5.52 8.31 6.04
C GLY A 58 5.15 7.06 5.24
N SER A 59 3.89 6.60 5.30
CA SER A 59 3.39 5.51 4.47
C SER A 59 2.26 5.96 3.55
N LEU A 60 2.05 5.18 2.50
CA LEU A 60 0.96 5.36 1.56
C LEU A 60 -0.32 4.78 2.15
N ARG A 61 -1.37 5.61 2.24
CA ARG A 61 -2.73 5.18 2.56
C ARG A 61 -3.61 5.30 1.33
N ILE A 62 -4.36 4.23 1.10
CA ILE A 62 -5.33 4.11 0.03
C ILE A 62 -6.66 3.84 0.74
N ASP A 63 -7.64 4.69 0.50
CA ASP A 63 -9.03 4.45 0.89
C ASP A 63 -9.76 4.00 -0.39
N ALA A 64 -10.07 2.71 -0.51
CA ALA A 64 -10.84 2.20 -1.62
C ALA A 64 -11.94 1.23 -1.16
N THR A 65 -13.02 1.15 -1.95
CA THR A 65 -14.13 0.24 -1.70
C THR A 65 -14.50 -0.47 -2.99
N ALA A 66 -14.87 -1.75 -2.92
CA ALA A 66 -15.39 -2.45 -4.09
C ALA A 66 -16.79 -1.91 -4.44
N ALA A 67 -17.01 -1.62 -5.72
CA ALA A 67 -18.30 -1.17 -6.23
C ALA A 67 -19.18 -2.38 -6.60
N GLY A 68 -20.42 -2.40 -6.12
CA GLY A 68 -21.38 -3.47 -6.40
C GLY A 68 -21.49 -4.49 -5.27
N ILE A 69 -21.55 -5.79 -5.60
CA ILE A 69 -21.70 -6.87 -4.61
C ILE A 69 -20.35 -7.14 -3.97
N VAL A 70 -20.17 -6.67 -2.74
CA VAL A 70 -18.95 -6.89 -1.95
C VAL A 70 -19.09 -8.19 -1.17
N THR A 71 -18.39 -9.23 -1.60
CA THR A 71 -18.23 -10.47 -0.83
C THR A 71 -17.12 -10.28 0.23
N PRO A 72 -17.13 -11.05 1.32
CA PRO A 72 -16.06 -11.01 2.32
C PRO A 72 -14.68 -11.30 1.70
N GLU A 73 -14.62 -12.17 0.69
CA GLU A 73 -13.38 -12.48 -0.05
C GLU A 73 -12.83 -11.26 -0.80
N ILE A 74 -13.70 -10.50 -1.48
CA ILE A 74 -13.30 -9.26 -2.17
C ILE A 74 -12.83 -8.24 -1.15
N ARG A 75 -13.56 -8.07 -0.04
CA ARG A 75 -13.17 -7.15 1.03
C ARG A 75 -11.80 -7.52 1.60
N LEU A 76 -11.57 -8.79 1.90
CA LEU A 76 -10.30 -9.29 2.40
C LEU A 76 -9.16 -9.06 1.39
N ALA A 77 -9.42 -9.25 0.09
CA ALA A 77 -8.43 -8.98 -0.95
C ALA A 77 -8.08 -7.49 -1.07
N LEU A 78 -9.07 -6.60 -0.94
CA LEU A 78 -8.82 -5.15 -0.86
C LEU A 78 -7.96 -4.81 0.35
N ASP A 79 -8.35 -5.29 1.53
CA ASP A 79 -7.66 -4.99 2.79
C ASP A 79 -6.21 -5.49 2.76
N LYS A 80 -5.99 -6.72 2.28
CA LYS A 80 -4.64 -7.27 2.03
C LYS A 80 -3.82 -6.40 1.08
N ALA A 81 -4.42 -5.95 -0.02
CA ALA A 81 -3.72 -5.09 -0.98
C ALA A 81 -3.37 -3.74 -0.36
N GLU A 82 -4.25 -3.14 0.45
CA GLU A 82 -4.03 -1.86 1.14
C GLU A 82 -2.88 -1.98 2.15
N VAL A 83 -2.87 -3.04 2.94
CA VAL A 83 -1.77 -3.35 3.86
C VAL A 83 -0.46 -3.60 3.13
N LEU A 84 -0.48 -4.35 2.02
CA LEU A 84 0.71 -4.58 1.19
C LEU A 84 1.24 -3.26 0.63
N ALA A 85 0.36 -2.36 0.18
CA ALA A 85 0.76 -1.04 -0.32
C ALA A 85 1.40 -0.19 0.78
N ASP A 86 0.81 -0.17 1.98
CA ASP A 86 1.36 0.49 3.16
C ASP A 86 2.76 -0.08 3.51
N SER A 87 2.87 -1.41 3.64
CA SER A 87 4.13 -2.10 3.95
C SER A 87 5.22 -1.89 2.88
N ARG A 88 4.86 -1.88 1.60
CA ARG A 88 5.79 -1.58 0.51
C ARG A 88 6.23 -0.13 0.55
N SER A 89 5.33 0.80 0.82
CA SER A 89 5.65 2.23 0.85
C SER A 89 6.73 2.58 1.88
N TYR A 90 6.79 1.86 3.01
CA TYR A 90 7.86 1.98 4.01
C TYR A 90 9.26 1.63 3.50
N ARG A 91 9.34 0.88 2.40
CA ARG A 91 10.59 0.38 1.80
C ARG A 91 11.00 1.13 0.53
N PHE A 92 10.15 2.00 -0.01
CA PHE A 92 10.43 2.74 -1.23
C PHE A 92 10.42 4.25 -0.97
N CYS A 93 11.48 4.91 -1.43
CA CYS A 93 11.60 6.35 -1.33
C CYS A 93 10.44 7.06 -2.03
N GLU A 94 9.71 7.92 -1.31
CA GLU A 94 8.57 8.66 -1.85
C GLU A 94 8.95 9.62 -3.01
N SER A 95 10.21 10.04 -3.07
CA SER A 95 10.69 11.00 -4.07
C SER A 95 11.16 10.34 -5.37
N CYS A 96 11.79 9.17 -5.29
CA CYS A 96 12.41 8.53 -6.47
C CYS A 96 12.11 7.05 -6.67
N GLY A 97 11.40 6.40 -5.75
CA GLY A 97 11.01 5.00 -5.84
C GLY A 97 12.15 4.00 -5.68
N LYS A 98 13.35 4.46 -5.31
CA LYS A 98 14.47 3.57 -4.94
C LYS A 98 14.22 2.94 -3.57
N PRO A 99 14.81 1.76 -3.28
CA PRO A 99 14.76 1.20 -1.94
C PRO A 99 15.27 2.22 -0.92
N GLY A 100 14.49 2.39 0.14
CA GLY A 100 14.70 3.35 1.21
C GLY A 100 14.18 2.79 2.52
N SER A 101 14.32 3.58 3.57
CA SER A 101 13.84 3.21 4.90
C SER A 101 13.04 4.36 5.46
N LEU A 102 12.15 4.05 6.39
CA LEU A 102 11.47 5.05 7.19
C LEU A 102 12.51 5.87 7.97
N ARG A 103 12.33 7.19 8.00
CA ARG A 103 13.21 8.11 8.71
C ARG A 103 12.35 9.10 9.48
N ASP A 104 12.85 9.53 10.63
CA ASP A 104 12.30 10.67 11.36
C ASP A 104 13.25 11.87 11.28
N LYS A 105 12.70 13.04 11.00
CA LYS A 105 13.44 14.31 11.08
C LYS A 105 12.59 15.43 11.64
N ARG A 106 11.39 15.59 11.09
CA ARG A 106 10.35 16.53 11.55
C ARG A 106 8.96 15.93 11.43
N MET A 107 8.78 15.11 10.40
CA MET A 107 7.67 14.20 10.16
C MET A 107 8.28 12.85 9.79
N LEU A 108 7.49 11.77 9.88
CA LEU A 108 7.87 10.46 9.37
C LEU A 108 7.80 10.49 7.85
N TYR A 109 8.86 10.00 7.19
CA TYR A 109 8.95 9.98 5.73
C TYR A 109 9.88 8.86 5.28
N VAL A 110 9.71 8.36 4.06
CA VAL A 110 10.53 7.24 3.54
C VAL A 110 11.45 7.76 2.46
N ALA A 111 12.75 7.62 2.72
CA ALA A 111 13.78 8.12 1.83
C ALA A 111 14.95 7.16 1.68
N CYS A 112 15.47 7.10 0.44
CA CYS A 112 16.75 6.47 0.15
C CYS A 112 17.89 7.31 0.74
N GLU A 113 19.09 6.76 0.84
CA GLU A 113 20.25 7.46 1.43
C GLU A 113 20.55 8.81 0.78
N VAL A 114 20.24 8.96 -0.51
CA VAL A 114 20.41 10.23 -1.24
C VAL A 114 19.40 11.29 -0.79
N HIS A 115 18.15 10.89 -0.55
CA HIS A 115 17.07 11.78 -0.09
C HIS A 115 16.91 11.80 1.43
N ALA A 116 17.79 11.11 2.15
CA ALA A 116 17.78 11.02 3.59
C ALA A 116 18.04 12.35 4.29
N ASP A 117 18.69 13.30 3.60
CA ASP A 117 19.06 14.62 4.12
C ASP A 117 19.70 14.54 5.54
N GLY A 118 20.50 13.49 5.77
CA GLY A 118 21.20 13.19 7.03
C GLY A 118 20.36 12.57 8.16
N ALA A 119 19.08 12.24 7.95
CA ALA A 119 18.26 11.54 8.94
C ALA A 119 18.65 10.05 9.05
N ALA A 120 18.63 9.50 10.26
CA ALA A 120 18.87 8.06 10.46
C ALA A 120 17.67 7.23 10.00
N ALA A 121 17.93 5.99 9.55
CA ALA A 121 16.87 5.03 9.30
C ALA A 121 16.29 4.55 10.64
N LEU A 122 14.97 4.59 10.75
CA LEU A 122 14.25 3.94 11.84
C LEU A 122 14.23 2.43 11.59
N PRO A 123 14.22 1.62 12.66
CA PRO A 123 13.98 0.18 12.53
C PRO A 123 12.62 -0.05 11.87
N PRO A 124 12.48 -1.13 11.06
CA PRO A 124 11.19 -1.51 10.52
C PRO A 124 10.20 -1.76 11.65
N ASP A 125 8.95 -1.35 11.46
CA ASP A 125 7.88 -1.67 12.40
C ASP A 125 7.58 -3.18 12.26
N GLU A 126 7.90 -3.96 13.29
CA GLU A 126 7.57 -5.39 13.41
C GLU A 126 6.09 -5.59 13.83
N GLY A 127 5.21 -4.68 13.40
CA GLY A 127 3.79 -4.71 13.73
C GLY A 127 3.10 -5.84 12.98
N GLY A 128 2.64 -6.86 13.72
CA GLY A 128 1.75 -7.89 13.17
C GLY A 128 0.46 -7.26 12.64
N ILE A 129 0.07 -7.62 11.42
CA ILE A 129 -1.12 -7.10 10.74
C ILE A 129 -2.28 -8.04 11.05
N SER A 130 -3.36 -7.58 11.66
CA SER A 130 -4.54 -8.42 11.91
C SER A 130 -5.66 -8.13 10.91
N LEU A 131 -5.97 -9.07 10.01
CA LEU A 131 -7.04 -8.95 9.02
C LEU A 131 -8.09 -10.05 9.22
N ASP A 132 -9.35 -9.67 9.36
CA ASP A 132 -10.49 -10.59 9.59
C ASP A 132 -10.27 -11.57 10.76
N GLY A 133 -9.52 -11.14 11.78
CA GLY A 133 -9.17 -11.97 12.95
C GLY A 133 -8.00 -12.93 12.74
N ILE A 134 -7.34 -12.89 11.58
CA ILE A 134 -6.14 -13.66 11.26
C ILE A 134 -4.92 -12.75 11.36
N ALA A 135 -3.85 -13.19 12.03
CA ALA A 135 -2.58 -12.48 12.05
C ALA A 135 -1.80 -12.76 10.75
N TYR A 136 -1.34 -11.69 10.13
CA TYR A 136 -0.50 -11.66 8.94
C TYR A 136 0.79 -10.95 9.29
N GLU A 137 1.89 -11.41 8.69
CA GLU A 137 3.18 -10.74 8.74
C GLU A 137 3.64 -10.48 7.31
N TYR A 138 4.26 -9.33 7.09
CA TYR A 138 4.82 -9.00 5.80
C TYR A 138 6.13 -9.75 5.59
N ASN A 139 6.13 -10.69 4.65
CA ASN A 139 7.34 -11.40 4.26
C ASN A 139 8.10 -10.59 3.20
N GLU A 140 9.29 -10.11 3.56
CA GLU A 140 10.13 -9.29 2.68
C GLU A 140 10.67 -10.03 1.47
N GLU A 141 10.90 -11.34 1.58
CA GLU A 141 11.41 -12.18 0.49
C GLU A 141 10.32 -12.50 -0.53
N ALA A 142 9.10 -12.74 -0.05
CA ALA A 142 7.94 -13.00 -0.89
C ALA A 142 7.26 -11.72 -1.41
N ASP A 143 7.52 -10.58 -0.77
CA ASP A 143 6.79 -9.32 -0.99
C ASP A 143 5.27 -9.51 -0.84
N ASP A 144 4.89 -10.38 0.10
CA ASP A 144 3.52 -10.87 0.29
C ASP A 144 3.19 -11.02 1.79
N LEU A 145 1.89 -11.04 2.13
CA LEU A 145 1.42 -11.21 3.51
C LEU A 145 1.28 -12.71 3.81
N VAL A 146 2.19 -13.24 4.63
CA VAL A 146 2.12 -14.61 5.10
C VAL A 146 1.25 -14.68 6.36
N VAL A 147 0.39 -15.69 6.45
CA VAL A 147 -0.37 -15.95 7.68
C VAL A 147 0.61 -16.36 8.76
N VAL A 148 0.64 -15.61 9.85
CA VAL A 148 1.28 -16.08 11.08
C VAL A 148 0.24 -16.96 11.73
N GLU A 149 0.49 -18.27 11.76
CA GLU A 149 -0.31 -19.16 12.59
C GLU A 149 -0.20 -18.66 14.04
N VAL A 150 -1.22 -17.95 14.51
CA VAL A 150 -1.41 -17.80 15.95
C VAL A 150 -1.80 -19.19 16.40
N GLU A 151 -0.83 -19.91 16.96
CA GLU A 151 -1.15 -21.05 17.80
C GLU A 151 -2.16 -20.53 18.83
N CYS A 152 -3.44 -20.87 18.64
CA CYS A 152 -4.42 -20.82 19.70
C CYS A 152 -3.91 -21.79 20.77
N GLU A 153 -3.02 -21.31 21.63
CA GLU A 153 -2.74 -21.95 22.90
C GLU A 153 -4.06 -21.84 23.68
N GLY A 154 -4.79 -22.95 23.65
CA GLY A 154 -6.05 -23.08 24.35
C GLY A 154 -5.87 -22.99 25.86
N ASP A 155 -6.89 -22.46 26.52
CA ASP A 155 -7.23 -22.79 27.90
C ASP A 155 -8.75 -22.94 28.01
#